data_AF-A0A919I666-F1
#
_entry.id   AF-A0A919I666-F1
#
_cell.length_a   1.000
_cell.length_b   1.000
_cell.length_c   1.000
_cell.angle_alpha   90.00
_cell.angle_beta   90.00
_cell.angle_gamma   90.00
#
_symmetry.space_group_name_H-M   'P 1'
#
loop_
_entity.id
_entity.type
_entity.pdbx_description
1 polymer ?
#
loop_
_entity_poly.entity_id
_entity_poly.type
_entity_poly.pdbx_seq_one_letter_code
_entity_poly.pdbx_strand_id
1 'polypeptide(L)'
;MNHIQIKLDSAHLKSEISGTEKKALYLSVNLTIDDASPILSDDAFDMYELFQAAKEDGTYFIFTCSCGIAGCAGYFKGVKVTTVDDKTTWENLDDSKRYEFLTSQLKLEIENLHDDILIQKDEANLKGLELSIFPNDSPADYLLKAINLK
;
A
#
# COMPACT_ATOMS: atom_id res chain seq x y z
N MET A 1 -13.20 3.78 17.35
CA MET A 1 -12.44 4.20 16.17
C MET A 1 -11.32 3.18 16.03
N ASN A 2 -11.19 2.58 14.85
CA ASN A 2 -10.14 1.63 14.55
C ASN A 2 -8.79 2.35 14.45
N HIS A 3 -7.71 1.60 14.67
CA HIS A 3 -6.34 2.06 14.56
C HIS A 3 -5.70 1.46 13.31
N ILE A 4 -5.40 2.29 12.32
CA ILE A 4 -4.73 1.88 11.09
C ILE A 4 -3.21 2.03 11.23
N GLN A 5 -2.46 1.06 10.73
CA GLN A 5 -1.00 1.14 10.60
C GLN A 5 -0.54 0.68 9.23
N ILE A 6 0.41 1.42 8.65
CA ILE A 6 1.02 1.12 7.36
C ILE A 6 2.53 1.19 7.52
N LYS A 7 3.24 0.08 7.31
CA LYS A 7 4.68 -0.02 7.60
C LYS A 7 5.42 -0.82 6.56
N LEU A 8 6.69 -0.48 6.34
CA LEU A 8 7.64 -1.39 5.72
C LEU A 8 7.94 -2.55 6.67
N ASP A 9 8.03 -3.77 6.14
CA ASP A 9 8.29 -4.96 6.95
C ASP A 9 9.64 -5.59 6.63
N SER A 10 9.78 -6.18 5.44
CA SER A 10 10.96 -6.96 5.10
C SER A 10 11.65 -6.48 3.81
N ALA A 11 12.98 -6.46 3.87
CA ALA A 11 13.84 -6.16 2.73
C ALA A 11 14.51 -7.45 2.23
N HIS A 12 14.29 -7.78 0.96
CA HIS A 12 14.92 -8.94 0.31
C HIS A 12 15.70 -8.49 -0.92
N LEU A 13 16.95 -8.93 -1.02
CA LEU A 13 17.72 -8.75 -2.25
C LEU A 13 17.30 -9.82 -3.25
N LYS A 14 16.86 -9.40 -4.44
CA LYS A 14 16.63 -10.31 -5.56
C LYS A 14 17.58 -9.93 -6.70
N SER A 15 18.24 -10.93 -7.26
CA SER A 15 19.02 -10.81 -8.50
C SER A 15 18.32 -11.61 -9.59
N GLU A 16 17.88 -10.96 -10.66
CA GLU A 16 17.41 -11.69 -11.85
C GLU A 16 18.62 -12.21 -12.64
N ILE A 17 18.71 -13.52 -12.79
CA ILE A 17 19.71 -14.19 -13.63
C ILE A 17 19.08 -14.46 -14.99
N SER A 18 18.95 -13.41 -15.82
CA SER A 18 18.78 -13.57 -17.26
C SER A 18 19.39 -12.38 -18.02
N GLY A 19 20.66 -12.51 -18.40
CA GLY A 19 21.32 -11.68 -19.42
C GLY A 19 21.83 -10.30 -18.99
N THR A 20 21.22 -9.66 -18.00
CA THR A 20 21.72 -8.43 -17.36
C THR A 20 21.43 -8.49 -15.87
N GLU A 21 22.44 -8.59 -15.01
CA GLU A 21 22.26 -8.54 -13.55
C GLU A 21 21.71 -7.16 -13.16
N LYS A 22 20.38 -7.04 -13.04
CA LYS A 22 19.77 -5.98 -12.25
C LYS A 22 19.58 -6.52 -10.85
N LYS A 23 20.34 -5.99 -9.89
CA LYS A 23 20.16 -6.26 -8.48
C LYS A 23 19.14 -5.24 -7.96
N ALA A 24 18.05 -5.74 -7.39
CA ALA A 24 17.02 -4.90 -6.81
C ALA A 24 16.80 -5.27 -5.34
N LEU A 25 16.57 -4.24 -4.54
CA LEU A 25 16.05 -4.36 -3.19
C LEU A 25 14.52 -4.41 -3.30
N TYR A 26 13.92 -5.44 -2.70
CA TYR A 26 12.47 -5.60 -2.63
C TYR A 26 12.03 -5.32 -1.21
N LEU A 27 11.06 -4.42 -1.05
CA LEU A 27 10.42 -4.14 0.23
C LEU A 27 8.97 -4.59 0.19
N SER A 28 8.51 -5.21 1.27
CA SER A 28 7.10 -5.45 1.53
C SER A 28 6.50 -4.32 2.37
N VAL A 29 5.27 -3.93 2.04
CA VAL A 29 4.45 -3.07 2.89
C VAL A 29 3.43 -3.96 3.60
N ASN A 30 3.18 -3.70 4.88
CA ASN A 30 2.09 -4.29 5.65
C ASN A 30 1.07 -3.22 6.01
N LEU A 31 -0.21 -3.58 5.86
CA LEU A 31 -1.38 -2.80 6.30
C LEU A 31 -2.09 -3.59 7.40
N THR A 32 -2.31 -2.97 8.56
CA THR A 32 -3.11 -3.56 9.63
C THR A 32 -4.15 -2.58 10.14
N ILE A 33 -5.29 -3.11 10.58
CA ILE A 33 -6.36 -2.37 11.24
C ILE A 33 -6.66 -3.10 12.55
N ASP A 34 -6.54 -2.40 13.67
CA ASP A 34 -6.60 -2.98 15.03
C ASP A 34 -5.67 -4.19 15.21
N ASP A 35 -4.43 -4.04 14.75
CA ASP A 35 -3.36 -5.07 14.78
C ASP A 35 -3.68 -6.36 13.99
N ALA A 36 -4.72 -6.35 13.14
CA ALA A 36 -5.10 -7.45 12.28
C ALA A 36 -5.00 -7.08 10.80
N SER A 37 -4.62 -8.05 9.96
CA SER A 37 -4.71 -7.90 8.51
C SER A 37 -6.19 -7.78 8.09
N PRO A 38 -6.58 -6.75 7.31
CA PRO A 38 -7.94 -6.63 6.79
C PRO A 38 -8.22 -7.60 5.63
N ILE A 39 -7.19 -8.28 5.12
CA ILE A 39 -7.21 -9.21 3.99
C ILE A 39 -6.77 -10.62 4.41
N LEU A 40 -7.10 -11.64 3.59
CA LEU A 40 -6.67 -13.02 3.82
C LEU A 40 -5.18 -13.21 3.50
N SER A 41 -4.58 -14.31 3.96
CA SER A 41 -3.11 -14.52 3.92
C SER A 41 -2.47 -14.47 2.54
N ASP A 42 -3.25 -14.73 1.48
CA ASP A 42 -2.76 -14.86 0.10
C ASP A 42 -3.18 -13.67 -0.77
N ASP A 43 -3.80 -12.67 -0.15
CA ASP A 43 -4.25 -11.45 -0.79
C ASP A 43 -3.20 -10.34 -0.62
N ALA A 44 -3.41 -9.27 -1.36
CA ALA A 44 -2.55 -8.10 -1.40
C ALA A 44 -3.39 -6.81 -1.33
N PHE A 45 -2.71 -5.66 -1.37
CA PHE A 45 -3.37 -4.37 -1.53
C PHE A 45 -2.69 -3.53 -2.60
N ASP A 46 -3.48 -2.81 -3.40
CA ASP A 46 -2.93 -1.87 -4.35
C ASP A 46 -2.54 -0.57 -3.63
N MET A 47 -1.24 -0.31 -3.56
CA MET A 47 -0.69 0.89 -2.91
C MET A 47 -1.13 2.19 -3.60
N TYR A 48 -1.27 2.18 -4.93
CA TYR A 48 -1.72 3.37 -5.65
C TYR A 48 -3.17 3.70 -5.26
N GLU A 49 -4.05 2.69 -5.28
CA GLU A 49 -5.45 2.84 -4.85
C GLU A 49 -5.55 3.24 -3.38
N LEU A 50 -4.70 2.69 -2.51
CA LEU A 50 -4.60 3.07 -1.10
C LEU A 50 -4.27 4.56 -0.92
N PHE A 51 -3.29 5.08 -1.67
CA PHE A 51 -2.92 6.50 -1.59
C PHE A 51 -3.99 7.41 -2.16
N GLN A 52 -4.72 6.98 -3.18
CA GLN A 52 -5.84 7.73 -3.73
C GLN A 52 -7.02 7.75 -2.74
N ALA A 53 -7.30 6.62 -2.09
CA ALA A 53 -8.31 6.49 -1.04
C ALA A 53 -8.06 7.38 0.19
N ALA A 54 -6.82 7.82 0.42
CA ALA A 54 -6.50 8.74 1.52
C ALA A 54 -6.69 10.22 1.17
N LYS A 55 -6.87 10.55 -0.10
CA LYS A 55 -6.98 11.94 -0.58
C LYS A 55 -8.41 12.41 -0.71
N GLU A 56 -9.26 11.57 -1.28
CA GLU A 56 -10.61 11.95 -1.64
C GLU A 56 -11.60 10.79 -1.46
N ASP A 57 -12.87 11.15 -1.39
CA ASP A 57 -13.96 10.19 -1.30
C ASP A 57 -14.17 9.51 -2.65
N GLY A 58 -14.49 8.21 -2.63
CA GLY A 58 -14.62 7.44 -3.85
C GLY A 58 -14.77 5.94 -3.60
N THR A 59 -14.65 5.16 -4.67
CA THR A 59 -14.56 3.70 -4.57
C THR A 59 -13.23 3.27 -5.17
N TYR A 60 -12.44 2.54 -4.39
CA TYR A 60 -11.06 2.19 -4.72
C TYR A 60 -10.84 0.68 -4.63
N PHE A 61 -9.99 0.15 -5.49
CA PHE A 61 -9.62 -1.27 -5.47
C PHE A 61 -8.41 -1.50 -4.56
N ILE A 62 -8.57 -1.11 -3.29
CA ILE A 62 -7.49 -1.19 -2.29
C ILE A 62 -7.06 -2.64 -2.07
N PHE A 63 -7.98 -3.60 -2.04
CA PHE A 63 -7.67 -5.01 -1.83
C PHE A 63 -7.62 -5.77 -3.16
N THR A 64 -6.59 -6.58 -3.34
CA THR A 64 -6.32 -7.34 -4.57
C THR A 64 -5.89 -8.77 -4.24
N CYS A 65 -5.82 -9.63 -5.26
CA CYS A 65 -5.13 -10.91 -5.13
C CYS A 65 -3.61 -10.70 -5.07
N SER A 66 -2.84 -11.64 -4.52
CA SER A 66 -1.36 -11.62 -4.60
C SER A 66 -0.79 -11.48 -6.01
N CYS A 67 -1.56 -11.76 -7.06
CA CYS A 67 -1.18 -11.49 -8.45
C CYS A 67 -1.35 -10.01 -8.88
N GLY A 68 -1.81 -9.13 -7.99
CA GLY A 68 -2.08 -7.71 -8.25
C GLY A 68 -3.37 -7.42 -9.03
N ILE A 69 -4.11 -8.45 -9.45
CA ILE A 69 -5.34 -8.29 -10.25
C ILE A 69 -6.57 -8.25 -9.33
N ALA A 70 -7.29 -7.13 -9.36
CA ALA A 70 -8.60 -7.02 -8.72
C ALA A 70 -9.59 -8.07 -9.28
N GLY A 71 -10.43 -8.63 -8.42
CA GLY A 71 -11.39 -9.70 -8.77
C GLY A 71 -10.82 -11.12 -8.78
N CYS A 72 -9.50 -11.32 -8.90
CA CYS A 72 -8.91 -12.67 -8.79
C CYS A 72 -9.11 -13.33 -7.42
N ALA A 73 -9.19 -12.51 -6.35
CA ALA A 73 -9.45 -12.95 -4.99
C ALA A 73 -10.88 -12.60 -4.50
N GLY A 74 -11.80 -12.27 -5.40
CA GLY A 74 -13.17 -11.91 -5.04
C GLY A 74 -13.42 -10.43 -4.72
N TYR A 75 -12.42 -9.56 -4.89
CA TYR A 75 -12.54 -8.11 -4.75
C TYR A 75 -13.10 -7.47 -6.04
N PHE A 76 -14.41 -7.47 -6.22
CA PHE A 76 -15.07 -7.02 -7.45
C PHE A 76 -15.66 -5.62 -7.36
N LYS A 77 -16.01 -5.17 -6.16
CA LYS A 77 -16.74 -3.91 -5.95
C LYS A 77 -15.89 -2.83 -5.33
N GLY A 78 -14.77 -3.21 -4.71
CA GLY A 78 -13.82 -2.28 -4.10
C GLY A 78 -14.29 -1.76 -2.73
N VAL A 79 -13.53 -0.83 -2.20
CA VAL A 79 -13.74 -0.18 -0.91
C VAL A 79 -14.31 1.21 -1.15
N LYS A 80 -15.52 1.44 -0.65
CA LYS A 80 -16.10 2.78 -0.63
C LYS A 80 -15.50 3.56 0.52
N VAL A 81 -14.98 4.74 0.19
CA VAL A 81 -14.35 5.67 1.11
C VAL A 81 -15.23 6.90 1.25
N THR A 82 -15.48 7.32 2.49
CA THR A 82 -16.23 8.54 2.78
C THR A 82 -15.60 9.26 3.96
N THR A 83 -15.41 10.57 3.81
CA THR A 83 -14.74 11.41 4.80
C THR A 83 -15.67 12.52 5.25
N VAL A 84 -15.90 12.60 6.56
CA VAL A 84 -16.67 13.67 7.19
C VAL A 84 -15.87 14.21 8.35
N ASP A 85 -15.53 15.49 8.30
CA ASP A 85 -14.58 16.14 9.21
C ASP A 85 -13.25 15.37 9.24
N ASP A 86 -12.79 14.93 10.42
CA ASP A 86 -11.56 14.14 10.59
C ASP A 86 -11.84 12.63 10.70
N LYS A 87 -12.95 12.16 10.13
CA LYS A 87 -13.33 10.74 10.16
C LYS A 87 -13.45 10.18 8.75
N THR A 88 -12.61 9.19 8.46
CA THR A 88 -12.69 8.39 7.23
C THR A 88 -13.34 7.05 7.53
N THR A 89 -14.31 6.67 6.71
CA THR A 89 -14.98 5.37 6.73
C THR A 89 -14.61 4.59 5.49
N TRP A 90 -14.17 3.36 5.67
CA TRP A 90 -13.98 2.38 4.61
C TRP A 90 -15.07 1.31 4.73
N GLU A 91 -15.82 1.11 3.65
CA GLU A 91 -16.82 0.04 3.52
C GLU A 91 -16.41 -0.86 2.37
N ASN A 92 -16.00 -2.10 2.67
CA ASN A 92 -15.74 -3.11 1.65
C ASN A 92 -17.09 -3.57 1.07
N LEU A 93 -17.33 -3.24 -0.20
CA LEU A 93 -18.61 -3.51 -0.85
C LEU A 93 -18.81 -5.00 -1.19
N ASP A 94 -17.75 -5.80 -1.14
CA ASP A 94 -17.81 -7.25 -1.41
C ASP A 94 -18.28 -8.06 -0.20
N ASP A 95 -17.84 -7.72 1.02
CA ASP A 95 -18.18 -8.47 2.25
C ASP A 95 -18.88 -7.62 3.34
N SER A 96 -19.18 -6.36 3.04
CA SER A 96 -19.83 -5.40 3.96
C SER A 96 -19.05 -5.09 5.24
N LYS A 97 -17.75 -5.45 5.32
CA LYS A 97 -16.91 -5.02 6.44
C LYS A 97 -16.71 -3.52 6.41
N ARG A 98 -16.68 -2.92 7.59
CA ARG A 98 -16.57 -1.48 7.76
C ARG A 98 -15.49 -1.14 8.78
N TYR A 99 -14.65 -0.18 8.42
CA TYR A 99 -13.61 0.39 9.28
C TYR A 99 -13.81 1.90 9.36
N GLU A 100 -13.58 2.47 10.53
CA GLU A 100 -13.62 3.91 10.77
C GLU A 100 -12.37 4.33 11.52
N PHE A 101 -11.63 5.31 11.01
CA PHE A 101 -10.41 5.82 11.63
C PHE A 101 -10.33 7.34 11.46
N LEU A 102 -9.41 7.96 12.21
CA LEU A 102 -9.11 9.37 12.05
C LEU A 102 -8.46 9.61 10.68
N THR A 103 -8.95 10.59 9.92
CA THR A 103 -8.37 10.95 8.62
C THR A 103 -6.93 11.45 8.80
N SER A 104 -6.69 12.24 9.83
CA SER A 104 -5.37 12.69 10.26
C SER A 104 -4.40 11.53 10.53
N GLN A 105 -4.88 10.45 11.15
CA GLN A 105 -4.07 9.25 11.39
C GLN A 105 -3.73 8.52 10.08
N LEU A 106 -4.70 8.29 9.19
CA LEU A 106 -4.43 7.66 7.90
C LEU A 106 -3.38 8.45 7.09
N LYS A 107 -3.52 9.78 7.06
CA LYS A 107 -2.56 10.65 6.37
C LYS A 107 -1.17 10.55 6.98
N LEU A 108 -1.06 10.57 8.30
CA LEU A 108 0.22 10.41 9.00
C LEU A 108 0.89 9.07 8.69
N GLU A 109 0.15 7.95 8.66
CA GLU A 109 0.72 6.65 8.31
C GLU A 109 1.22 6.60 6.85
N ILE A 110 0.54 7.28 5.92
CA ILE A 110 0.99 7.38 4.52
C ILE A 110 2.22 8.27 4.38
N GLU A 111 2.27 9.39 5.12
CA GLU A 111 3.45 10.27 5.18
C GLU A 111 4.66 9.53 5.76
N ASN A 112 4.48 8.79 6.86
CA ASN A 112 5.54 7.97 7.45
C ASN A 112 6.04 6.90 6.46
N LEU A 113 5.12 6.19 5.77
CA LEU A 113 5.50 5.22 4.75
C LEU A 113 6.29 5.88 3.60
N HIS A 114 5.87 7.07 3.16
CA HIS A 114 6.57 7.81 2.12
C HIS A 114 8.03 8.11 2.50
N ASP A 115 8.23 8.61 3.71
CA ASP A 115 9.55 8.95 4.22
C ASP A 115 10.43 7.71 4.38
N ASP A 116 9.85 6.60 4.87
CA ASP A 116 10.51 5.30 4.95
C ASP A 116 10.94 4.80 3.56
N ILE A 117 10.09 4.93 2.53
CA ILE A 117 10.41 4.57 1.14
C ILE A 117 11.55 5.43 0.60
N LEU A 118 11.56 6.73 0.88
CA LEU A 118 12.65 7.63 0.47
C LEU A 118 13.99 7.21 1.08
N ILE A 119 14.01 6.94 2.39
CA ILE A 119 15.21 6.49 3.08
C ILE A 119 15.75 5.20 2.45
N GLN A 120 14.87 4.21 2.24
CA GLN A 120 15.28 2.94 1.63
C GLN A 120 15.73 3.08 0.18
N LYS A 121 15.13 4.01 -0.58
CA LYS A 121 15.55 4.30 -1.96
C LYS A 121 16.96 4.88 -1.99
N ASP A 122 17.26 5.82 -1.10
CA ASP A 122 18.60 6.40 -1.00
C ASP A 122 19.63 5.33 -0.59
N GLU A 123 19.30 4.45 0.34
CA GLU A 123 20.15 3.31 0.70
C GLU A 123 20.37 2.33 -0.46
N ALA A 124 19.34 2.04 -1.26
CA ALA A 124 19.44 1.18 -2.44
C ALA A 124 20.36 1.82 -3.50
N ASN A 125 20.18 3.12 -3.75
CA ASN A 125 20.99 3.89 -4.70
C ASN A 125 22.48 3.89 -4.30
N LEU A 126 22.79 4.08 -3.01
CA LEU A 126 24.16 4.01 -2.50
C LEU A 126 24.82 2.64 -2.74
N LYS A 127 24.03 1.58 -2.82
CA LYS A 127 24.47 0.21 -3.09
C LYS A 127 24.44 -0.14 -4.60
N GLY A 128 24.05 0.80 -5.46
CA GLY A 128 23.88 0.58 -6.90
C GLY A 128 22.71 -0.37 -7.22
N LEU A 129 21.67 -0.37 -6.38
CA LEU A 129 20.48 -1.21 -6.51
C LEU A 129 19.27 -0.38 -6.94
N GLU A 130 18.38 -0.97 -7.72
CA GLU A 130 17.02 -0.43 -7.89
C GLU A 130 16.14 -0.80 -6.68
N LEU A 131 15.17 0.04 -6.32
CA LEU A 131 14.18 -0.29 -5.27
C LEU A 131 12.81 -0.58 -5.88
N SER A 132 12.28 -1.76 -5.57
CA SER A 132 10.94 -2.22 -5.92
C SER A 132 10.12 -2.51 -4.68
N ILE A 133 8.82 -2.24 -4.73
CA ILE A 133 7.92 -2.38 -3.57
C ILE A 133 6.78 -3.34 -3.92
N PHE A 134 6.63 -4.37 -3.08
CA PHE A 134 5.57 -5.37 -3.09
C PHE A 134 4.38 -4.85 -2.27
N PRO A 135 3.11 -5.09 -2.69
CA PRO A 135 2.66 -6.09 -3.66
C PRO A 135 2.57 -5.68 -5.13
N ASN A 136 2.70 -4.41 -5.48
CA ASN A 136 2.51 -3.97 -6.88
C ASN A 136 3.74 -4.19 -7.78
N ASP A 137 4.83 -4.81 -7.26
CA ASP A 137 6.16 -4.88 -7.88
C ASP A 137 6.57 -3.56 -8.56
N SER A 138 6.13 -2.45 -7.98
CA SER A 138 6.22 -1.14 -8.59
C SER A 138 7.56 -0.50 -8.25
N PRO A 139 8.25 0.14 -9.21
CA PRO A 139 9.40 0.96 -8.92
C PRO A 139 9.03 2.01 -7.88
N ALA A 140 9.90 2.23 -6.88
CA ALA A 140 9.62 3.20 -5.80
C ALA A 140 9.25 4.60 -6.34
N ASP A 141 9.85 5.02 -7.46
CA ASP A 141 9.55 6.29 -8.13
C ASP A 141 8.09 6.45 -8.58
N TYR A 142 7.43 5.34 -8.94
CA TYR A 142 6.02 5.36 -9.30
C TYR A 142 5.16 5.69 -8.07
N LEU A 143 5.45 5.03 -6.96
CA LEU A 143 4.71 5.18 -5.70
C LEU A 143 4.94 6.55 -5.06
N LEU A 144 6.20 7.02 -5.04
CA LEU A 144 6.54 8.35 -4.52
C LEU A 144 5.81 9.48 -5.25
N LYS A 145 5.56 9.34 -6.57
CA LYS A 145 4.74 10.31 -7.32
C LYS A 145 3.27 10.27 -6.91
N ALA A 146 2.76 9.09 -6.57
CA ALA A 146 1.38 8.86 -6.16
C ALA A 146 1.09 9.39 -4.75
N ILE A 147 2.07 9.53 -3.86
CA ILE A 147 1.87 9.99 -2.47
C ILE A 147 1.76 11.52 -2.33
N ASN A 148 1.63 12.29 -3.42
CA ASN A 148 1.33 13.74 -3.31
C ASN A 148 -0.05 13.98 -2.67
N LEU A 149 -0.10 14.02 -1.34
CA LEU A 149 -1.20 14.50 -0.50
C LEU A 149 -1.13 16.03 -0.52
N LYS A 150 -2.01 16.68 -1.27
CA LYS A 150 -2.19 18.15 -1.19
C LYS A 150 -3.34 18.48 -0.26
#